data_AF-A0A4R8DX78-F1
#
_entry.id   AF-A0A4R8DX78-F1
#
_cell.length_a   1.000
_cell.length_b   1.000
_cell.length_c   1.000
_cell.angle_alpha   90.00
_cell.angle_beta   90.00
_cell.angle_gamma   90.00
#
_symmetry.space_group_name_H-M   'P 1'
#
loop_
_entity.id
_entity.type
_entity.pdbx_description
1 polymer ?
#
loop_
_entity_poly.entity_id
_entity_poly.type
_entity_poly.pdbx_seq_one_letter_code
_entity_poly.pdbx_strand_id
1 'polypeptide(L)'
;MKLSRVSAVLGLSALAVLVLSSCSDSKPEAGTSPSTPASSTPPPSSAPIPTASTPTLTALPTPSKPWPTPKVTGEPENDAPLADRITFAIAKQAQIAAGKAATTTVKCPGIDKVETAGKHELTCTVTYAGKPYTGTLTVDAKQYSASYKFTSESVAIVKPKVVDAVLRTVADAAKVTCTMDDVAVVKHSGAPIACDVTTTANAVQPYKAQVSGNGQVLVAKA
;
A
#
# COMPACT_ATOMS: atom_id res chain seq x y z
N MET A 1 -8.83 39.57 -32.87
CA MET A 1 -8.72 39.08 -34.26
C MET A 1 -7.49 38.18 -34.41
N LYS A 2 -7.65 36.85 -34.39
CA LYS A 2 -7.23 35.92 -35.46
C LYS A 2 -7.56 34.50 -35.02
N LEU A 3 -8.08 33.76 -35.99
CA LEU A 3 -8.82 32.52 -35.90
C LEU A 3 -7.91 31.33 -36.27
N SER A 4 -8.28 30.16 -35.76
CA SER A 4 -8.14 28.84 -36.39
C SER A 4 -6.77 28.16 -36.45
N ARG A 5 -6.72 26.90 -35.96
CA ARG A 5 -6.96 25.71 -36.81
C ARG A 5 -7.30 24.46 -36.00
N VAL A 6 -8.35 23.80 -36.46
CA VAL A 6 -8.85 22.46 -36.14
C VAL A 6 -8.02 21.42 -36.90
N SER A 7 -7.82 20.22 -36.34
CA SER A 7 -7.88 18.95 -37.08
C SER A 7 -7.99 17.77 -36.12
N ALA A 8 -9.09 17.04 -36.25
CA ALA A 8 -9.36 15.74 -35.66
C ALA A 8 -8.81 14.61 -36.54
N VAL A 9 -8.43 13.47 -35.96
CA VAL A 9 -8.33 12.19 -36.67
C VAL A 9 -8.85 11.07 -35.76
N LEU A 10 -9.91 10.40 -36.23
CA LEU A 10 -10.45 9.14 -35.72
C LEU A 10 -9.50 7.96 -36.02
N GLY A 11 -9.50 6.95 -35.17
CA GLY A 11 -8.91 5.64 -35.45
C GLY A 11 -9.70 4.51 -34.78
N LEU A 12 -10.60 3.90 -35.54
CA LEU A 12 -11.37 2.69 -35.24
C LEU A 12 -10.60 1.45 -35.76
N SER A 13 -10.52 0.35 -35.00
CA SER A 13 -10.28 -1.06 -35.45
C SER A 13 -10.32 -1.96 -34.19
N ALA A 14 -11.29 -2.84 -33.90
CA ALA A 14 -11.94 -3.97 -34.59
C ALA A 14 -11.11 -5.28 -34.63
N LEU A 15 -11.46 -6.20 -33.70
CA LEU A 15 -11.72 -7.66 -33.82
C LEU A 15 -10.75 -8.64 -34.53
N ALA A 16 -10.34 -9.70 -33.81
CA ALA A 16 -10.26 -11.14 -34.17
C ALA A 16 -9.67 -11.90 -32.94
N VAL A 17 -10.24 -12.92 -32.26
CA VAL A 17 -10.99 -14.17 -32.56
C VAL A 17 -10.08 -15.37 -32.94
N LEU A 18 -10.25 -16.49 -32.20
CA LEU A 18 -9.98 -17.92 -32.52
C LEU A 18 -8.49 -18.40 -32.50
N VAL A 19 -8.06 -19.63 -32.12
CA VAL A 19 -8.65 -20.97 -31.95
C VAL A 19 -7.82 -21.81 -30.94
N LEU A 20 -8.48 -22.78 -30.30
CA LEU A 20 -7.98 -23.96 -29.56
C LEU A 20 -7.15 -24.96 -30.40
N SER A 21 -6.69 -26.03 -29.72
CA SER A 21 -6.26 -27.38 -30.18
C SER A 21 -4.73 -27.58 -30.26
N SER A 22 -4.11 -28.72 -29.94
CA SER A 22 -4.58 -30.11 -29.78
C SER A 22 -3.57 -30.95 -28.98
N CYS A 23 -4.08 -31.99 -28.32
CA CYS A 23 -3.34 -33.11 -27.76
C CYS A 23 -2.73 -33.95 -28.90
N SER A 24 -1.48 -34.41 -28.75
CA SER A 24 -0.92 -35.44 -29.62
C SER A 24 -1.07 -36.83 -29.00
N ASP A 25 -1.80 -37.63 -29.76
CA ASP A 25 -2.11 -39.04 -29.68
C ASP A 25 -0.88 -39.90 -30.01
N SER A 26 -0.75 -41.08 -29.41
CA SER A 26 0.11 -42.16 -29.93
C SER A 26 -0.43 -43.53 -29.52
N LYS A 27 -0.93 -44.24 -30.52
CA LYS A 27 -1.27 -45.68 -30.57
C LYS A 27 -0.12 -46.45 -31.25
N PRO A 28 0.18 -47.70 -30.82
CA PRO A 28 -0.04 -48.89 -31.68
C PRO A 28 -0.64 -50.07 -30.88
N GLU A 29 -1.69 -50.76 -31.33
CA GLU A 29 -1.77 -51.79 -32.37
C GLU A 29 -1.87 -53.20 -31.74
N ALA A 30 -2.82 -53.97 -32.28
CA ALA A 30 -3.42 -55.13 -31.66
C ALA A 30 -2.68 -56.42 -32.01
N GLY A 31 -2.43 -57.25 -30.99
CA GLY A 31 -2.13 -58.68 -31.14
C GLY A 31 -3.21 -59.47 -30.41
N THR A 32 -4.04 -60.19 -31.17
CA THR A 32 -5.10 -61.05 -30.65
C THR A 32 -4.56 -62.47 -30.46
N SER A 33 -4.68 -63.02 -29.26
CA SER A 33 -4.88 -64.46 -29.06
C SER A 33 -5.63 -64.70 -27.74
N PRO A 34 -6.71 -65.49 -27.73
CA PRO A 34 -7.63 -65.56 -26.60
C PRO A 34 -7.12 -66.57 -25.56
N SER A 35 -6.90 -66.08 -24.34
CA SER A 35 -6.80 -66.92 -23.15
C SER A 35 -7.91 -66.50 -22.20
N THR A 36 -8.74 -67.48 -21.86
CA THR A 36 -9.79 -67.53 -20.83
C THR A 36 -9.68 -66.49 -19.71
N PRO A 37 -10.79 -65.83 -19.31
CA PRO A 37 -10.77 -64.85 -18.22
C PRO A 37 -10.59 -65.56 -16.88
N ALA A 38 -9.38 -65.47 -16.32
CA ALA A 38 -9.22 -65.66 -14.89
C ALA A 38 -9.76 -64.40 -14.21
N SER A 39 -10.97 -64.50 -13.63
CA SER A 39 -11.54 -63.51 -12.71
C SER A 39 -10.59 -63.32 -11.53
N SER A 40 -9.67 -62.37 -11.68
CA SER A 40 -8.80 -61.89 -10.62
C SER A 40 -9.51 -60.71 -10.00
N THR A 41 -10.38 -60.99 -9.04
CA THR A 41 -10.97 -59.96 -8.17
C THR A 41 -9.80 -59.17 -7.55
N PRO A 42 -9.68 -57.86 -7.80
CA PRO A 42 -8.73 -57.04 -7.05
C PRO A 42 -9.12 -57.14 -5.57
N PRO A 43 -8.18 -57.36 -4.64
CA PRO A 43 -8.52 -57.22 -3.23
C PRO A 43 -9.10 -55.81 -3.02
N PRO A 44 -10.20 -55.64 -2.27
CA PRO A 44 -10.65 -54.32 -1.86
C PRO A 44 -9.60 -53.78 -0.88
N SER A 45 -8.52 -53.23 -1.42
CA SER A 45 -7.55 -52.48 -0.64
C SER A 45 -8.13 -51.09 -0.38
N SER A 46 -9.22 -51.08 0.39
CA SER A 46 -9.84 -49.89 0.97
C SER A 46 -9.04 -49.44 2.20
N ALA A 47 -7.71 -49.39 2.10
CA ALA A 47 -6.93 -48.62 3.04
C ALA A 47 -7.02 -47.16 2.56
N PRO A 48 -7.61 -46.23 3.34
CA PRO A 48 -7.58 -44.83 2.96
C PRO A 48 -6.13 -44.40 2.76
N ILE A 49 -5.83 -43.81 1.60
CA ILE A 49 -4.55 -43.15 1.34
C ILE A 49 -4.33 -42.18 2.51
N PRO A 50 -3.19 -42.24 3.23
CA PRO A 50 -2.96 -41.31 4.33
C PRO A 50 -3.00 -39.90 3.76
N THR A 51 -4.04 -39.14 4.10
CA THR A 51 -4.13 -37.73 3.74
C THR A 51 -2.94 -37.04 4.39
N ALA A 52 -2.01 -36.54 3.58
CA ALA A 52 -0.90 -35.75 4.07
C ALA A 52 -1.48 -34.60 4.91
N SER A 53 -1.18 -34.60 6.21
CA SER A 53 -1.61 -33.52 7.08
C SER A 53 -0.85 -32.26 6.66
N THR A 54 -1.58 -31.24 6.22
CA THR A 54 -0.98 -29.95 5.90
C THR A 54 -0.26 -29.44 7.15
N PRO A 55 1.04 -29.11 7.08
CA PRO A 55 1.81 -28.72 8.26
C PRO A 55 1.30 -27.40 8.83
N THR A 56 0.81 -27.39 10.07
CA THR A 56 0.37 -26.16 10.74
C THR A 56 1.55 -25.21 10.95
N LEU A 57 1.39 -23.93 10.58
CA LEU A 57 2.40 -22.89 10.79
C LEU A 57 2.27 -22.26 12.19
N THR A 58 3.37 -21.69 12.68
CA THR A 58 3.38 -20.90 13.93
C THR A 58 2.76 -19.52 13.70
N ALA A 59 1.87 -19.09 14.60
CA ALA A 59 1.29 -17.75 14.56
C ALA A 59 2.33 -16.68 14.89
N LEU A 60 2.24 -15.54 14.20
CA LEU A 60 2.99 -14.33 14.53
C LEU A 60 2.38 -13.68 15.78
N PRO A 61 3.20 -13.01 16.61
CA PRO A 61 2.70 -12.32 17.79
C PRO A 61 1.78 -11.16 17.39
N THR A 62 0.58 -11.12 17.97
CA THR A 62 -0.34 -9.99 17.81
C THR A 62 0.19 -8.76 18.56
N PRO A 63 0.33 -7.61 17.90
CA PRO A 63 0.78 -6.39 18.55
C PRO A 63 -0.21 -5.90 19.62
N SER A 64 0.25 -5.76 20.87
CA SER A 64 -0.58 -5.36 22.01
C SER A 64 -0.52 -3.86 22.35
N LYS A 65 0.59 -3.19 22.05
CA LYS A 65 0.79 -1.75 22.29
C LYS A 65 0.51 -0.97 21.02
N PRO A 66 -0.01 0.27 21.05
CA PRO A 66 -0.15 1.10 19.85
C PRO A 66 1.16 1.27 19.08
N TRP A 67 1.07 1.58 17.78
CA TRP A 67 2.26 1.90 16.98
C TRP A 67 3.04 3.05 17.62
N PRO A 68 4.36 2.94 17.80
CA PRO A 68 5.14 3.97 18.48
C PRO A 68 5.15 5.28 17.69
N THR A 69 4.93 6.38 18.40
CA THR A 69 5.11 7.73 17.84
C THR A 69 6.60 8.02 17.71
N PRO A 70 7.12 8.34 16.51
CA PRO A 70 8.53 8.64 16.34
C PRO A 70 8.91 9.93 17.07
N LYS A 71 10.08 9.92 17.72
CA LYS A 71 10.67 11.12 18.31
C LYS A 71 11.33 11.94 17.20
N VAL A 72 10.74 13.08 16.88
CA VAL A 72 11.29 14.03 15.89
C VAL A 72 12.23 14.99 16.62
N THR A 73 13.43 15.19 16.08
CA THR A 73 14.48 16.07 16.62
C THR A 73 14.67 17.30 15.75
N GLY A 74 15.33 18.33 16.28
CA GLY A 74 15.61 19.58 15.55
C GLY A 74 14.46 20.59 15.57
N GLU A 75 13.71 20.64 16.66
CA GLU A 75 12.66 21.64 16.85
C GLU A 75 13.28 23.04 16.91
N PRO A 76 12.85 24.00 16.06
CA PRO A 76 13.32 25.37 16.11
C PRO A 76 12.97 26.03 17.44
N GLU A 77 13.73 27.07 17.80
CA GLU A 77 13.42 27.93 18.94
C GLU A 77 12.10 28.69 18.70
N ASN A 78 11.47 29.17 19.79
CA ASN A 78 10.14 29.80 19.70
C ASN A 78 10.14 31.14 18.95
N ASP A 79 11.27 31.82 18.95
CA ASP A 79 11.57 33.07 18.27
C ASP A 79 12.20 32.86 16.87
N ALA A 80 12.40 31.62 16.44
CA ALA A 80 12.78 31.31 15.06
C ALA A 80 11.72 31.82 14.06
N PRO A 81 12.10 32.11 12.81
CA PRO A 81 11.17 32.55 11.77
C PRO A 81 9.93 31.67 11.66
N LEU A 82 8.77 32.28 11.39
CA LEU A 82 7.51 31.55 11.26
C LEU A 82 7.60 30.51 10.15
N ALA A 83 8.31 30.83 9.05
CA ALA A 83 8.60 29.89 7.97
C ALA A 83 9.32 28.61 8.45
N ASP A 84 10.35 28.74 9.29
CA ASP A 84 11.11 27.61 9.83
C ASP A 84 10.27 26.75 10.77
N ARG A 85 9.47 27.40 11.61
CA ARG A 85 8.55 26.72 12.53
C ARG A 85 7.46 25.94 11.78
N ILE A 86 6.90 26.52 10.73
CA ILE A 86 5.88 25.86 9.88
C ILE A 86 6.50 24.68 9.12
N THR A 87 7.66 24.86 8.48
CA THR A 87 8.32 23.78 7.72
C THR A 87 8.70 22.62 8.64
N PHE A 88 9.23 22.90 9.83
CA PHE A 88 9.49 21.89 10.84
C PHE A 88 8.20 21.18 11.27
N ALA A 89 7.12 21.91 11.55
CA ALA A 89 5.86 21.31 11.96
C ALA A 89 5.29 20.36 10.89
N ILE A 90 5.34 20.75 9.60
CA ILE A 90 4.93 19.88 8.48
C ILE A 90 5.83 18.64 8.42
N ALA A 91 7.15 18.80 8.54
CA ALA A 91 8.10 17.69 8.54
C ALA A 91 7.86 16.73 9.71
N LYS A 92 7.60 17.26 10.91
CA LYS A 92 7.27 16.50 12.13
C LYS A 92 6.00 15.68 11.94
N GLN A 93 4.94 16.30 11.41
CA GLN A 93 3.69 15.60 11.11
C GLN A 93 3.87 14.50 10.05
N ALA A 94 4.65 14.76 9.00
CA ALA A 94 4.97 13.75 7.98
C ALA A 94 5.68 12.53 8.59
N GLN A 95 6.64 12.74 9.49
CA GLN A 95 7.33 11.64 10.18
C GLN A 95 6.40 10.84 11.10
N ILE A 96 5.53 11.53 11.85
CA ILE A 96 4.54 10.89 12.72
C ILE A 96 3.55 10.06 11.91
N ALA A 97 3.00 10.64 10.83
CA ALA A 97 2.09 9.95 9.93
C ALA A 97 2.76 8.74 9.27
N ALA A 98 4.01 8.87 8.84
CA ALA A 98 4.78 7.76 8.29
C ALA A 98 5.06 6.65 9.31
N GLY A 99 5.11 6.98 10.60
CA GLY A 99 5.35 6.03 11.69
C GLY A 99 6.83 5.77 11.98
N LYS A 100 7.74 6.52 11.37
CA LYS A 100 9.19 6.43 11.61
C LYS A 100 9.84 7.79 11.39
N ALA A 101 10.81 8.12 12.23
CA ALA A 101 11.68 9.28 11.99
C ALA A 101 12.59 8.98 10.80
N ALA A 102 12.65 9.90 9.85
CA ALA A 102 13.48 9.82 8.66
C ALA A 102 13.78 11.22 8.13
N THR A 103 14.79 11.33 7.27
CA THR A 103 15.12 12.58 6.59
C THR A 103 13.88 13.10 5.86
N THR A 104 13.39 14.25 6.33
CA THR A 104 12.20 14.90 5.80
C THR A 104 12.53 16.35 5.50
N THR A 105 12.31 16.76 4.25
CA THR A 105 12.49 18.16 3.85
C THR A 105 11.19 18.73 3.33
N VAL A 106 10.88 19.97 3.68
CA VAL A 106 9.68 20.68 3.22
C VAL A 106 10.11 21.91 2.44
N LYS A 107 9.63 22.05 1.21
CA LYS A 107 9.87 23.22 0.36
C LYS A 107 8.54 23.86 0.01
N CYS A 108 8.34 25.09 0.46
CA CYS A 108 7.18 25.91 0.17
C CYS A 108 7.64 27.20 -0.52
N PRO A 109 7.65 27.26 -1.86
CA PRO A 109 8.06 28.47 -2.57
C PRO A 109 7.22 29.68 -2.11
N GLY A 110 7.89 30.77 -1.72
CA GLY A 110 7.23 31.98 -1.23
C GLY A 110 6.85 31.96 0.25
N ILE A 111 7.29 30.98 1.03
CA ILE A 111 7.01 30.92 2.48
C ILE A 111 7.55 32.12 3.25
N ASP A 112 8.61 32.78 2.79
CA ASP A 112 9.14 33.98 3.45
C ASP A 112 8.12 35.13 3.48
N LYS A 113 7.12 35.12 2.58
CA LYS A 113 6.05 36.13 2.55
C LYS A 113 5.05 35.98 3.68
N VAL A 114 5.00 34.81 4.34
CA VAL A 114 4.03 34.55 5.43
C VAL A 114 4.35 35.34 6.71
N GLU A 115 5.53 35.96 6.78
CA GLU A 115 5.90 36.92 7.82
C GLU A 115 5.10 38.23 7.71
N THR A 116 4.51 38.50 6.55
CA THR A 116 3.65 39.67 6.34
C THR A 116 2.19 39.34 6.65
N ALA A 117 1.48 40.28 7.26
CA ALA A 117 0.07 40.11 7.57
C ALA A 117 -0.76 39.87 6.30
N GLY A 118 -1.69 38.92 6.37
CA GLY A 118 -2.53 38.53 5.24
C GLY A 118 -2.78 37.03 5.19
N LYS A 119 -3.59 36.63 4.20
CA LYS A 119 -3.82 35.23 3.86
C LYS A 119 -2.88 34.82 2.76
N HIS A 120 -2.13 33.74 2.99
CA HIS A 120 -1.18 33.17 2.06
C HIS A 120 -1.58 31.73 1.77
N GLU A 121 -1.61 31.36 0.51
CA GLU A 121 -1.85 29.99 0.07
C GLU A 121 -0.68 29.55 -0.80
N LEU A 122 0.04 28.53 -0.34
CA LEU A 122 1.29 28.07 -0.94
C LEU A 122 1.20 26.58 -1.25
N THR A 123 1.70 26.18 -2.41
CA THR A 123 1.92 24.76 -2.70
C THR A 123 3.27 24.34 -2.14
N CYS A 124 3.27 23.36 -1.25
CA CYS A 124 4.48 22.82 -0.65
C CYS A 124 4.77 21.42 -1.18
N THR A 125 6.05 21.12 -1.36
CA THR A 125 6.55 19.77 -1.61
C THR A 125 7.20 19.23 -0.35
N VAL A 126 6.71 18.10 0.15
CA VAL A 126 7.28 17.36 1.27
C VAL A 126 8.02 16.16 0.71
N THR A 127 9.29 16.00 1.03
CA THR A 127 10.09 14.83 0.64
C THR A 127 10.41 14.03 1.88
N TYR A 128 9.81 12.85 2.02
CA TYR A 128 10.03 11.93 3.13
C TYR A 128 10.85 10.74 2.66
N ALA A 129 12.02 10.50 3.27
CA ALA A 129 12.91 9.40 2.89
C ALA A 129 13.19 9.33 1.37
N GLY A 130 13.36 10.50 0.74
CA GLY A 130 13.61 10.64 -0.70
C GLY A 130 12.37 10.56 -1.60
N LYS A 131 11.17 10.33 -1.05
CA LYS A 131 9.92 10.27 -1.82
C LYS A 131 9.13 11.58 -1.68
N PRO A 132 8.95 12.35 -2.76
CA PRO A 132 8.23 13.61 -2.71
C PRO A 132 6.71 13.43 -2.82
N TYR A 133 5.96 14.31 -2.17
CA TYR A 133 4.53 14.51 -2.36
C TYR A 133 4.16 15.97 -2.11
N THR A 134 3.03 16.41 -2.67
CA THR A 134 2.60 17.81 -2.62
C THR A 134 1.43 18.01 -1.67
N GLY A 135 1.31 19.23 -1.15
CA GLY A 135 0.14 19.66 -0.40
C GLY A 135 0.02 21.17 -0.41
N THR A 136 -1.12 21.67 0.06
CA THR A 136 -1.43 23.09 0.18
C THR A 136 -1.22 23.53 1.62
N LEU A 137 -0.43 24.58 1.80
CA LEU A 137 -0.26 25.30 3.05
C LEU A 137 -1.07 26.60 2.97
N THR A 138 -2.05 26.75 3.86
CA THR A 138 -2.76 28.00 4.09
C THR A 138 -2.23 28.63 5.37
N VAL A 139 -1.81 29.89 5.31
CA VAL A 139 -1.39 30.68 6.47
C VAL A 139 -2.25 31.93 6.57
N ASP A 140 -2.84 32.17 7.73
CA ASP A 140 -3.51 33.41 8.10
C ASP A 140 -2.64 34.11 9.15
N ALA A 141 -1.85 35.07 8.68
CA ALA A 141 -0.94 35.87 9.49
C ALA A 141 -1.64 37.17 9.90
N LYS A 142 -1.77 37.38 11.21
CA LYS A 142 -2.31 38.59 11.84
C LYS A 142 -1.20 39.28 12.62
N GLN A 143 -1.42 40.53 12.99
CA GLN A 143 -0.43 41.38 13.66
C GLN A 143 0.21 40.75 14.92
N TYR A 144 -0.52 39.89 15.64
CA TYR A 144 -0.04 39.25 16.88
C TYR A 144 -0.26 37.74 16.94
N SER A 145 -0.72 37.13 15.85
CA SER A 145 -0.99 35.69 15.82
C SER A 145 -0.92 35.17 14.40
N ALA A 146 -0.48 33.94 14.23
CA ALA A 146 -0.56 33.25 12.95
C ALA A 146 -1.26 31.92 13.16
N SER A 147 -2.14 31.56 12.23
CA SER A 147 -2.68 30.21 12.15
C SER A 147 -2.31 29.62 10.80
N TYR A 148 -2.02 28.32 10.77
CA TYR A 148 -1.68 27.65 9.53
C TYR A 148 -2.32 26.28 9.47
N LYS A 149 -2.57 25.82 8.25
CA LYS A 149 -3.10 24.50 7.96
C LYS A 149 -2.40 23.94 6.73
N PHE A 150 -1.84 22.74 6.87
CA PHE A 150 -1.32 21.99 5.75
C PHE A 150 -2.29 20.85 5.41
N THR A 151 -2.64 20.72 4.14
CA THR A 151 -3.50 19.65 3.62
C THR A 151 -2.82 18.97 2.44
N SER A 152 -2.79 17.64 2.44
CA SER A 152 -2.28 16.86 1.32
C SER A 152 -3.22 15.68 1.06
N GLU A 153 -3.41 15.35 -0.21
CA GLU A 153 -4.09 14.11 -0.63
C GLU A 153 -3.25 12.87 -0.37
N SER A 154 -1.94 13.05 -0.17
CA SER A 154 -0.96 11.98 -0.06
C SER A 154 -0.27 11.99 1.29
N VAL A 155 0.11 10.80 1.75
CA VAL A 155 0.83 10.61 3.00
C VAL A 155 1.92 9.56 2.81
N ALA A 156 3.09 9.80 3.40
CA ALA A 156 4.13 8.78 3.46
C ALA A 156 3.78 7.76 4.56
N ILE A 157 4.07 6.48 4.32
CA ILE A 157 3.83 5.39 5.26
C ILE A 157 4.93 4.32 5.14
N VAL A 158 5.40 3.81 6.27
CA VAL A 158 6.38 2.71 6.30
C VAL A 158 5.69 1.35 6.29
N LYS A 159 6.26 0.39 5.55
CA LYS A 159 5.73 -0.98 5.45
C LYS A 159 5.54 -1.67 6.81
N PRO A 160 6.47 -1.57 7.79
CA PRO A 160 6.27 -2.16 9.11
C PRO A 160 5.00 -1.69 9.82
N LYS A 161 4.61 -0.43 9.65
CA LYS A 161 3.39 0.13 10.25
C LYS A 161 2.12 -0.47 9.64
N VAL A 162 2.14 -0.70 8.33
CA VAL A 162 1.03 -1.36 7.62
C VAL A 162 0.92 -2.83 8.05
N VAL A 163 2.04 -3.54 8.12
CA VAL A 163 2.08 -4.94 8.58
C VAL A 163 1.59 -5.07 10.03
N ASP A 164 1.99 -4.17 10.92
CA ASP A 164 1.50 -4.14 12.30
C ASP A 164 -0.02 -3.96 12.39
N ALA A 165 -0.58 -3.07 11.57
CA ALA A 165 -2.04 -2.89 11.50
C ALA A 165 -2.74 -4.18 11.04
N VAL A 166 -2.18 -4.89 10.05
CA VAL A 166 -2.72 -6.18 9.59
C VAL A 166 -2.64 -7.24 10.69
N LEU A 167 -1.52 -7.34 11.40
CA LEU A 167 -1.32 -8.29 12.50
C LEU A 167 -2.26 -8.04 13.68
N ARG A 168 -2.70 -6.80 13.90
CA ARG A 168 -3.75 -6.50 14.90
C ARG A 168 -5.13 -6.97 14.47
N THR A 169 -5.39 -6.97 13.16
CA THR A 169 -6.68 -7.36 12.59
C THR A 169 -6.81 -8.88 12.44
N VAL A 170 -5.71 -9.60 12.19
CA VAL A 170 -5.72 -11.03 11.91
C VAL A 170 -4.98 -11.82 13.00
N ALA A 171 -5.75 -12.49 13.87
CA ALA A 171 -5.23 -13.16 15.06
C ALA A 171 -4.42 -14.45 14.78
N ASP A 172 -4.65 -15.11 13.64
CA ASP A 172 -4.02 -16.38 13.25
C ASP A 172 -3.02 -16.21 12.09
N ALA A 173 -2.54 -14.98 11.86
CA ALA A 173 -1.56 -14.69 10.83
C ALA A 173 -0.23 -15.40 11.13
N ALA A 174 0.22 -16.28 10.24
CA ALA A 174 1.54 -16.90 10.26
C ALA A 174 2.56 -16.15 9.37
N LYS A 175 2.08 -15.47 8.32
CA LYS A 175 2.88 -14.60 7.44
C LYS A 175 2.02 -13.48 6.90
N VAL A 176 2.58 -12.27 6.80
CA VAL A 176 1.93 -11.12 6.17
C VAL A 176 2.86 -10.56 5.09
N THR A 177 2.33 -10.40 3.88
CA THR A 177 3.06 -9.81 2.75
C THR A 177 2.24 -8.68 2.16
N CYS A 178 2.70 -7.43 2.30
CA CYS A 178 2.05 -6.28 1.68
C CYS A 178 2.80 -5.81 0.43
N THR A 179 2.04 -5.54 -0.63
CA THR A 179 2.53 -5.06 -1.93
C THR A 179 2.82 -3.57 -1.87
N MET A 180 3.96 -3.24 -1.27
CA MET A 180 4.52 -1.90 -1.18
C MET A 180 6.03 -1.96 -0.95
N ASP A 181 6.70 -0.87 -1.33
CA ASP A 181 8.08 -0.57 -0.93
C ASP A 181 8.19 -0.41 0.61
N ASP A 182 9.41 -0.42 1.15
CA ASP A 182 9.65 -0.15 2.57
C ASP A 182 9.08 1.18 3.05
N VAL A 183 9.06 2.17 2.15
CA VAL A 183 8.40 3.46 2.31
C VAL A 183 7.58 3.73 1.06
N ALA A 184 6.30 4.02 1.22
CA ALA A 184 5.42 4.41 0.13
C ALA A 184 4.79 5.78 0.40
N VAL A 185 4.51 6.52 -0.67
CA VAL A 185 3.61 7.68 -0.63
C VAL A 185 2.29 7.20 -1.23
N VAL A 186 1.22 7.27 -0.45
CA VAL A 186 -0.10 6.78 -0.84
C VAL A 186 -1.12 7.89 -0.76
N LYS A 187 -2.07 7.89 -1.70
CA LYS A 187 -3.22 8.80 -1.64
C LYS A 187 -4.23 8.27 -0.64
N HIS A 188 -4.70 9.11 0.28
CA HIS A 188 -5.63 8.66 1.32
C HIS A 188 -7.03 8.32 0.79
N SER A 189 -7.41 8.85 -0.38
CA SER A 189 -8.61 8.51 -1.15
C SER A 189 -8.33 7.56 -2.32
N GLY A 190 -7.10 7.06 -2.43
CA GLY A 190 -6.66 6.21 -3.52
C GLY A 190 -6.88 4.72 -3.27
N ALA A 191 -6.29 3.91 -4.14
CA ALA A 191 -6.31 2.45 -4.03
C ALA A 191 -5.63 2.00 -2.73
N PRO A 192 -6.22 1.04 -2.00
CA PRO A 192 -5.63 0.49 -0.78
C PRO A 192 -4.38 -0.33 -1.11
N ILE A 193 -3.51 -0.48 -0.11
CA ILE A 193 -2.35 -1.38 -0.17
C ILE A 193 -2.87 -2.81 -0.05
N ALA A 194 -2.53 -3.66 -1.03
CA ALA A 194 -2.87 -5.07 -0.98
C ALA A 194 -1.93 -5.82 -0.02
N CYS A 195 -2.50 -6.66 0.85
CA CYS A 195 -1.75 -7.50 1.77
C CYS A 195 -2.29 -8.94 1.74
N ASP A 196 -1.41 -9.91 1.53
CA ASP A 196 -1.73 -11.33 1.63
C ASP A 196 -1.32 -11.84 3.01
N VAL A 197 -2.28 -12.46 3.71
CA VAL A 197 -2.06 -13.07 5.02
C VAL A 197 -2.15 -14.58 4.89
N THR A 198 -1.05 -15.27 5.16
CA THR A 198 -1.06 -16.73 5.32
C THR A 198 -1.41 -17.04 6.76
N THR A 199 -2.48 -17.81 6.99
CA THR A 199 -2.87 -18.24 8.34
C THR A 199 -2.07 -19.45 8.81
N THR A 200 -2.21 -19.81 10.08
CA THR A 200 -1.63 -21.05 10.65
C THR A 200 -2.08 -22.33 9.91
N ALA A 201 -3.23 -22.28 9.26
CA ALA A 201 -3.75 -23.38 8.43
C ALA A 201 -3.20 -23.39 6.98
N ASN A 202 -2.22 -22.54 6.65
CA ASN A 202 -1.68 -22.31 5.29
C ASN A 202 -2.70 -21.73 4.29
N ALA A 203 -3.84 -21.21 4.75
CA ALA A 203 -4.76 -20.51 3.89
C ALA A 203 -4.23 -19.09 3.62
N VAL A 204 -4.15 -18.69 2.35
CA VAL A 204 -3.84 -17.31 1.98
C VAL A 204 -5.14 -16.52 1.88
N GLN A 205 -5.25 -15.46 2.67
CA GLN A 205 -6.40 -14.57 2.69
C GLN A 205 -5.97 -13.16 2.27
N PRO A 206 -6.62 -12.58 1.25
CA PRO A 206 -6.29 -11.23 0.80
C PRO A 206 -6.94 -10.18 1.71
N TYR A 207 -6.20 -9.10 1.97
CA TYR A 207 -6.60 -7.94 2.76
C TYR A 207 -6.24 -6.64 2.03
N LYS A 208 -6.98 -5.58 2.35
CA LYS A 208 -6.78 -4.21 1.87
C LYS A 208 -6.48 -3.32 3.06
N ALA A 209 -5.38 -2.59 2.99
CA ALA A 209 -4.98 -1.59 3.99
C ALA A 209 -5.14 -0.18 3.40
N GLN A 210 -6.14 0.56 3.90
CA GLN A 210 -6.37 1.96 3.56
C GLN A 210 -5.61 2.86 4.52
N VAL A 211 -4.90 3.86 3.99
CA VAL A 211 -4.15 4.83 4.81
C VAL A 211 -4.90 6.16 4.81
N SER A 212 -5.19 6.70 5.98
CA SER A 212 -5.82 8.02 6.14
C SER A 212 -4.79 9.16 6.04
N GLY A 213 -5.26 10.40 5.88
CA GLY A 213 -4.38 11.58 5.79
C GLY A 213 -3.50 11.84 7.03
N ASN A 214 -3.88 11.33 8.21
CA ASN A 214 -3.06 11.38 9.42
C ASN A 214 -2.17 10.14 9.61
N GLY A 215 -2.10 9.25 8.61
CA GLY A 215 -1.29 8.03 8.63
C GLY A 215 -1.85 6.91 9.49
N GLN A 216 -3.14 6.91 9.86
CA GLN A 216 -3.78 5.71 10.42
C GLN A 216 -3.99 4.68 9.31
N VAL A 217 -3.90 3.41 9.65
CA VAL A 217 -4.06 2.30 8.71
C VAL A 217 -5.30 1.52 9.12
N LEU A 218 -6.28 1.46 8.23
CA LEU A 218 -7.51 0.71 8.37
C LEU A 218 -7.41 -0.54 7.49
N VAL A 219 -7.58 -1.71 8.08
CA VAL A 219 -7.44 -3.00 7.39
C VAL A 219 -8.79 -3.69 7.29
N ALA A 220 -9.12 -4.16 6.09
CA ALA A 220 -10.33 -4.95 5.82
C ALA A 220 -9.98 -6.16 4.94
N LYS A 221 -10.75 -7.24 5.06
CA LYS A 221 -10.63 -8.39 4.13
C LYS A 221 -11.03 -7.95 2.72
N ALA A 222 -10.27 -8.38 1.72
CA ALA A 222 -10.36 -7.89 0.34
C ALA A 222 -11.60 -8.36 -0.42
#